data_AF-A0A1F8KH00-F1
#
_entry.id   AF-A0A1F8KH00-F1
#
_cell.length_a   1.000
_cell.length_b   1.000
_cell.length_c   1.000
_cell.angle_alpha   90.00
_cell.angle_beta   90.00
_cell.angle_gamma   90.00
#
_symmetry.space_group_name_H-M   'P 1'
#
loop_
_entity.id
_entity.type
_entity.pdbx_description
1 polymer ?
#
loop_
_entity_poly.entity_id
_entity_poly.type
_entity_poly.pdbx_seq_one_letter_code
_entity_poly.pdbx_strand_id
1 'polypeptide(L)'
;MCKLKQVIKKGKGNMSPGNYQKVYSACGTLLAATVQSALERAGIPAVVKYAKNGAFLDVLVPQAQAEEARRLLYPERRSGEIYFVPACEMK
;
A
#
# COMPACT_ATOMS: atom_id res chain seq x y z
N MET A 1 -43.11 -18.68 9.34
CA MET A 1 -41.81 -19.28 9.75
C MET A 1 -40.79 -18.99 8.67
N CYS A 2 -39.94 -17.97 8.86
CA CYS A 2 -39.00 -17.50 7.83
C CYS A 2 -37.73 -18.37 7.81
N LYS A 3 -37.49 -19.02 6.68
CA LYS A 3 -36.30 -19.85 6.44
C LYS A 3 -35.22 -18.95 5.83
N LEU A 4 -34.35 -18.36 6.66
CA LEU A 4 -33.18 -17.61 6.17
C LEU A 4 -32.23 -18.58 5.45
N LYS A 5 -32.23 -18.55 4.12
CA LYS A 5 -31.13 -19.11 3.32
C LYS A 5 -29.91 -18.22 3.51
N GLN A 6 -28.89 -18.74 4.18
CA GLN A 6 -27.57 -18.12 4.20
C GLN A 6 -27.00 -18.10 2.78
N VAL A 7 -26.98 -16.91 2.17
CA VAL A 7 -26.22 -16.63 0.96
C VAL A 7 -24.77 -16.46 1.39
N ILE A 8 -24.02 -17.57 1.44
CA ILE A 8 -22.57 -17.50 1.56
C ILE A 8 -22.05 -17.06 0.19
N LYS A 9 -22.01 -15.74 -0.02
CA LYS A 9 -21.29 -15.13 -1.12
C LYS A 9 -19.80 -15.39 -0.85
N LYS A 10 -19.31 -16.57 -1.22
CA LYS A 10 -17.87 -16.83 -1.41
C LYS A 10 -17.43 -15.90 -2.53
N GLY A 11 -17.11 -14.66 -2.19
CA GLY A 11 -16.23 -13.83 -3.00
C GLY A 11 -14.89 -14.55 -3.06
N LYS A 12 -14.75 -15.47 -4.02
CA LYS A 12 -13.45 -15.82 -4.58
C LYS A 12 -12.92 -14.52 -5.19
N GLY A 13 -12.28 -13.70 -4.36
CA GLY A 13 -11.28 -12.78 -4.86
C GLY A 13 -10.20 -13.64 -5.49
N ASN A 14 -10.28 -13.84 -6.80
CA ASN A 14 -9.15 -14.27 -7.61
C ASN A 14 -8.06 -13.21 -7.43
N MET A 15 -7.28 -13.36 -6.37
CA MET A 15 -6.09 -12.56 -6.11
C MET A 15 -5.02 -13.13 -7.03
N SER A 16 -5.08 -12.76 -8.32
CA SER A 16 -4.13 -13.20 -9.34
C SER A 16 -2.69 -12.93 -8.84
N PRO A 17 -1.80 -13.93 -8.82
CA PRO A 17 -0.49 -13.85 -8.18
C PRO A 17 0.55 -12.98 -8.95
N GLY A 18 0.12 -12.05 -9.81
CA GLY A 18 0.99 -11.42 -10.81
C GLY A 18 1.15 -9.90 -10.77
N ASN A 19 0.25 -9.15 -10.14
CA ASN A 19 0.16 -7.71 -10.39
C ASN A 19 0.35 -6.87 -9.14
N TYR A 20 1.45 -7.08 -8.42
CA TYR A 20 1.88 -6.17 -7.36
C TYR A 20 2.96 -5.24 -7.88
N GLN A 21 2.76 -3.94 -7.70
CA GLN A 21 3.70 -2.91 -8.12
C GLN A 21 4.29 -2.20 -6.91
N LYS A 22 5.60 -1.94 -6.97
CA LYS A 22 6.29 -1.15 -5.95
C LYS A 22 5.86 0.31 -6.06
N VAL A 23 5.42 0.87 -4.93
CA VAL A 23 5.02 2.28 -4.82
C VAL A 23 5.89 3.06 -3.84
N TYR A 24 6.54 2.39 -2.89
CA TYR A 24 7.41 3.05 -1.92
C TYR A 24 8.56 2.14 -1.48
N SER A 25 9.66 2.75 -1.03
CA SER A 25 10.84 2.07 -0.48
C SER A 25 11.16 2.72 0.87
N ALA A 26 11.09 1.95 1.95
CA ALA A 26 11.30 2.42 3.30
C ALA A 26 12.63 1.90 3.87
N CYS A 27 13.33 2.74 4.64
CA CYS A 27 14.57 2.38 5.34
C CYS A 27 14.29 1.99 6.80
N GLY A 28 13.60 0.88 6.97
CA GLY A 28 13.31 0.33 8.29
C GLY A 28 11.85 -0.06 8.45
N THR A 29 11.63 -1.02 9.36
CA THR A 29 10.34 -1.67 9.58
C THR A 29 9.27 -0.68 10.02
N LEU A 30 9.63 0.30 10.87
CA LEU A 30 8.68 1.29 11.39
C LEU A 30 8.10 2.17 10.28
N LEU A 31 8.94 2.66 9.37
CA LEU A 31 8.51 3.48 8.25
C LEU A 31 7.67 2.64 7.26
N ALA A 32 8.10 1.43 6.96
CA ALA A 32 7.36 0.52 6.09
C ALA A 32 5.96 0.19 6.66
N ALA A 33 5.87 -0.09 7.96
CA ALA A 33 4.60 -0.37 8.65
C ALA A 33 3.69 0.86 8.71
N THR A 34 4.26 2.06 8.87
CA THR A 34 3.50 3.32 8.84
C THR A 34 2.89 3.55 7.46
N VAL A 35 3.68 3.36 6.40
CA VAL A 35 3.21 3.49 5.01
C VAL A 35 2.18 2.43 4.66
N GLN A 36 2.39 1.18 5.08
CA GLN A 36 1.41 0.11 4.93
C GLN A 36 0.09 0.48 5.61
N SER A 37 0.14 0.91 6.87
CA SER A 37 -1.05 1.30 7.63
C SER A 37 -1.79 2.48 7.00
N ALA A 38 -1.07 3.46 6.43
CA ALA A 38 -1.68 4.58 5.74
C ALA A 38 -2.44 4.14 4.48
N LEU A 39 -1.86 3.24 3.69
CA LEU A 39 -2.49 2.67 2.50
C LEU A 39 -3.71 1.79 2.86
N GLU A 40 -3.59 0.95 3.88
CA GLU A 40 -4.69 0.09 4.33
C GLU A 40 -5.86 0.90 4.89
N ARG A 41 -5.59 1.99 5.62
CA ARG A 41 -6.63 2.94 6.08
C ARG A 41 -7.36 3.64 4.92
N ALA A 42 -6.70 3.78 3.78
CA ALA A 42 -7.30 4.28 2.55
C ALA A 42 -8.03 3.20 1.74
N GLY A 43 -8.08 1.96 2.22
CA GLY A 43 -8.71 0.84 1.52
C GLY A 43 -7.85 0.19 0.44
N ILE A 44 -6.55 0.52 0.39
CA ILE A 44 -5.58 -0.02 -0.56
C ILE A 44 -4.79 -1.14 0.15
N PRO A 45 -4.92 -2.42 -0.26
CA PRO A 45 -4.16 -3.49 0.35
C PRO A 45 -2.68 -3.35 -0.02
N ALA A 46 -1.82 -3.32 1.00
CA ALA A 46 -0.38 -3.14 0.85
C ALA A 46 0.38 -4.33 1.44
N VAL A 47 1.45 -4.74 0.75
CA VAL A 47 2.35 -5.83 1.15
C VAL A 47 3.76 -5.28 1.27
N VAL A 48 4.40 -5.53 2.41
CA VAL A 48 5.80 -5.16 2.64
C VAL A 48 6.70 -6.36 2.35
N LYS A 49 7.76 -6.17 1.55
CA LYS A 49 8.78 -7.18 1.30
C LYS A 49 10.17 -6.58 1.45
N TYR A 50 11.18 -7.40 1.76
CA TYR A 50 12.56 -6.96 1.65
C TYR A 50 12.92 -6.68 0.19
N ALA A 51 13.56 -5.54 -0.04
CA ALA A 51 14.16 -5.22 -1.33
C ALA A 51 15.25 -6.24 -1.67
N LYS A 52 15.53 -6.44 -2.96
CA LYS A 52 16.56 -7.39 -3.43
C LYS A 52 17.94 -7.14 -2.81
N ASN A 53 18.21 -5.91 -2.39
CA ASN A 53 19.49 -5.50 -1.81
C ASN A 53 19.54 -5.71 -0.28
N GLY A 54 18.45 -6.17 0.36
CA GLY A 54 18.35 -6.44 1.80
C GLY A 54 18.33 -5.20 2.72
N ALA A 55 18.78 -4.04 2.23
CA ALA A 55 18.88 -2.81 3.03
C ALA A 55 17.55 -2.05 3.20
N PHE A 56 16.56 -2.33 2.36
CA PHE A 56 15.30 -1.58 2.33
C PHE A 56 14.09 -2.53 2.37
N LEU A 57 12.95 -1.97 2.75
CA LEU A 57 11.65 -2.61 2.67
C LEU A 57 10.83 -1.97 1.56
N ASP A 58 10.45 -2.76 0.58
CA ASP A 58 9.60 -2.37 -0.53
C ASP A 58 8.13 -2.52 -0.14
N VAL A 59 7.36 -1.46 -0.31
CA VAL A 59 5.90 -1.48 -0.17
C VAL A 59 5.29 -1.67 -1.55
N LEU A 60 4.52 -2.75 -1.67
CA LEU A 60 3.90 -3.23 -2.90
C LEU A 60 2.38 -3.14 -2.76
N VAL A 61 1.70 -2.67 -3.80
CA VAL A 61 0.24 -2.60 -3.87
C VAL A 61 -0.26 -3.25 -5.16
N PRO A 62 -1.53 -3.66 -5.28
CA PRO A 62 -2.09 -4.10 -6.54
C PRO A 62 -1.90 -3.04 -7.63
N GLN A 63 -1.46 -3.45 -8.80
CA GLN A 63 -1.20 -2.57 -9.95
C GLN A 63 -2.42 -1.72 -10.31
N ALA A 64 -3.63 -2.26 -10.16
CA ALA A 64 -4.88 -1.54 -10.38
C ALA A 64 -5.04 -0.29 -9.48
N GLN A 65 -4.40 -0.29 -8.31
CA GLN A 65 -4.46 0.79 -7.32
C GLN A 65 -3.11 1.50 -7.16
N ALA A 66 -2.11 1.18 -7.99
CA ALA A 66 -0.77 1.74 -7.86
C ALA A 66 -0.74 3.25 -8.11
N GLU A 67 -1.51 3.75 -9.07
CA GLU A 67 -1.67 5.18 -9.34
C GLU A 67 -2.31 5.92 -8.16
N GLU A 68 -3.36 5.33 -7.57
CA GLU A 68 -4.05 5.90 -6.41
C GLU A 68 -3.14 5.93 -5.18
N ALA A 69 -2.43 4.83 -4.91
CA ALA A 69 -1.43 4.75 -3.86
C ALA A 69 -0.32 5.79 -4.04
N ARG A 70 0.15 6.01 -5.28
CA ARG A 70 1.16 7.04 -5.58
C ARG A 70 0.64 8.44 -5.30
N ARG A 71 -0.60 8.75 -5.67
CA ARG A 71 -1.23 10.05 -5.37
C ARG A 71 -1.39 10.29 -3.87
N LEU A 72 -1.67 9.23 -3.11
CA LEU A 72 -1.80 9.32 -1.66
C LEU A 72 -0.45 9.54 -0.96
N LEU A 73 0.60 8.85 -1.43
CA LEU A 73 1.95 8.96 -0.88
C LEU A 73 2.69 10.21 -1.34
N TYR A 74 2.42 10.64 -2.57
CA TYR A 74 3.02 11.80 -3.22
C TYR A 74 1.91 12.69 -3.75
N PRO A 75 1.16 13.40 -2.88
CA PRO A 75 0.15 14.34 -3.33
C PRO A 75 0.80 15.38 -4.24
N GLU A 76 0.19 15.64 -5.40
CA GLU A 76 0.65 16.68 -6.31
C GLU A 76 0.73 18.00 -5.54
N ARG A 77 1.93 18.58 -5.51
CA ARG A 77 2.20 19.83 -4.79
C ARG A 77 1.29 20.92 -5.32
N ARG A 78 0.28 21.32 -4.54
CA ARG A 78 -0.25 22.67 -4.65
C ARG A 78 0.86 23.60 -4.12
N SER A 79 1.36 24.49 -4.97
CA SER A 79 2.33 25.52 -4.58
C SER A 79 1.82 26.25 -3.33
N GLY A 80 2.48 26.02 -2.19
CA GLY A 80 2.15 26.65 -0.91
C GLY A 80 1.97 25.71 0.28
N GLU A 81 1.82 24.40 0.06
CA GLU A 81 1.63 23.44 1.17
C GLU A 81 2.93 22.67 1.50
N ILE A 82 3.33 22.71 2.77
CA ILE A 82 4.48 21.98 3.30
C ILE A 82 4.04 20.55 3.62
N TYR A 83 4.33 19.62 2.71
CA TYR A 83 4.13 18.19 2.96
C TYR A 83 5.43 17.55 3.44
N PHE A 84 5.43 17.06 4.69
CA PHE A 84 6.53 16.28 5.24
C PHE A 84 6.41 14.84 4.75
N VAL A 85 6.97 14.57 3.56
CA VAL A 85 7.24 13.17 3.19
C VAL A 85 8.40 12.73 4.09
N PRO A 86 8.27 11.69 4.92
CA PRO A 86 9.41 11.15 5.66
C PRO A 86 10.41 10.63 4.62
N ALA A 87 11.37 11.48 4.28
CA ALA A 87 12.47 11.13 3.41
C ALA A 87 13.48 10.37 4.25
N CYS A 88 13.92 9.22 3.76
CA CYS A 88 15.07 8.56 4.32
C CYS A 88 16.34 9.30 3.86
N GLU A 89 16.78 10.28 4.65
CA GLU A 89 18.13 10.83 4.48
C GLU A 89 19.14 9.90 5.16
N MET A 90 19.98 9.24 4.35
CA MET A 90 21.19 8.60 4.86
C MET A 90 22.18 9.71 5.25
N LYS A 91 22.61 9.72 6.50
CA LYS A 91 23.80 10.45 6.96
C LYS A 91 25.00 9.52 6.93
#